data_AF-A0A507E7S3-F1
#
_entry.id   AF-A0A507E7S3-F1
#
_cell.length_a   1.000
_cell.length_b   1.000
_cell.length_c   1.000
_cell.angle_alpha   90.00
_cell.angle_beta   90.00
_cell.angle_gamma   90.00
#
_symmetry.space_group_name_H-M   'P 1'
#
loop_
_entity.id
_entity.type
_entity.pdbx_description
1 polymer ?
#
loop_
_entity_poly.entity_id
_entity_poly.type
_entity_poly.pdbx_seq_one_letter_code
_entity_poly.pdbx_strand_id
1 'polypeptide(L)'
;MTSANAAFWTPVLYLIGIGLLFTAYVRWNRAKQLVAVEHAHTDGYFPPHTARTQYNELAEMYSPEDPNGLKLLMTALMKRALTDVQRVFHIREEKPPLQQLVNKGTVGEDLLEKLVTAEQELEGEINEVMEEAEMYKAGWGKTIFQEASQIVQMQAQREAQLTAQQQAQQNAERAAATANVGSADEQKSVSGSPTETDAERSQRIANELMAEEEEEKRRAAKTGKAGTAGKGSKTKRKTK
;
A
#
# COMPACT_ATOMS: atom_id res chain seq x y z
N MET A 1 36.65 71.53 -10.36
CA MET A 1 36.36 70.99 -9.00
C MET A 1 35.11 70.10 -8.93
N THR A 2 34.50 69.71 -10.06
CA THR A 2 33.24 68.92 -10.07
C THR A 2 33.45 67.41 -10.20
N SER A 3 34.65 66.93 -10.56
CA SER A 3 34.93 65.50 -10.79
C SER A 3 35.10 64.68 -9.49
N ALA A 4 35.54 65.30 -8.39
CA ALA A 4 35.76 64.60 -7.12
C ALA A 4 34.45 64.17 -6.43
N ASN A 5 33.40 64.99 -6.55
CA ASN A 5 32.10 64.68 -5.95
C ASN A 5 31.37 63.57 -6.71
N ALA A 6 31.49 63.54 -8.04
CA ALA A 6 30.86 62.52 -8.88
C ALA A 6 31.36 61.09 -8.57
N ALA A 7 32.64 60.93 -8.22
CA ALA A 7 33.23 59.64 -7.85
C ALA A 7 32.75 59.10 -6.49
N PHE A 8 32.28 59.98 -5.58
CA PHE A 8 31.73 59.57 -4.29
C PHE A 8 30.23 59.25 -4.35
N TRP A 9 29.45 60.01 -5.13
CA TRP A 9 28.01 59.80 -5.25
C TRP A 9 27.62 58.62 -6.15
N THR A 10 28.48 58.23 -7.08
CA THR A 10 28.26 57.08 -7.99
C THR A 10 28.07 55.75 -7.26
N PRO A 11 28.93 55.30 -6.32
CA PRO A 11 28.70 54.06 -5.58
C PRO A 11 27.47 54.16 -4.65
N VAL A 12 27.17 55.33 -4.11
CA VAL A 12 25.99 55.54 -3.25
C VAL A 12 24.69 55.39 -4.05
N LEU A 13 24.59 56.02 -5.22
CA LEU A 13 23.42 55.89 -6.11
C LEU A 13 23.28 54.47 -6.65
N TYR A 14 24.39 53.78 -6.93
CA TYR A 14 24.39 52.39 -7.36
C TYR A 14 23.81 51.45 -6.28
N LEU A 15 24.21 51.62 -5.02
CA LEU A 15 23.68 50.84 -3.90
C LEU A 15 22.19 51.13 -3.64
N ILE A 16 21.76 52.38 -3.77
CA ILE A 16 20.33 52.74 -3.66
C ILE A 16 19.52 52.09 -4.79
N GLY A 17 20.04 52.12 -6.03
CA GLY A 17 19.41 51.48 -7.18
C GLY A 17 19.25 49.97 -6.99
N ILE A 18 20.29 49.28 -6.52
CA ILE A 18 20.22 47.85 -6.18
C ILE A 18 19.24 47.60 -5.04
N GLY A 19 19.23 48.44 -3.99
CA GLY A 19 18.29 48.31 -2.88
C GLY A 19 16.83 48.41 -3.33
N LEU A 20 16.52 49.36 -4.23
CA LEU A 20 15.18 49.51 -4.81
C LEU A 20 14.80 48.31 -5.70
N LEU A 21 15.71 47.82 -6.53
CA LEU A 21 15.48 46.63 -7.34
C LEU A 21 15.30 45.38 -6.47
N PHE A 22 16.11 45.22 -5.42
CA PHE A 22 16.05 44.09 -4.50
C PHE A 22 14.73 44.09 -3.72
N THR A 23 14.30 45.24 -3.20
CA THR A 23 13.01 45.35 -2.49
C THR A 23 11.82 45.12 -3.43
N ALA A 24 11.87 45.62 -4.67
CA ALA A 24 10.85 45.32 -5.68
C ALA A 24 10.81 43.83 -6.02
N TYR A 25 11.97 43.19 -6.18
CA TYR A 25 12.09 41.75 -6.42
C TYR A 25 11.55 40.92 -5.26
N VAL A 26 11.92 41.24 -4.01
CA VAL A 26 11.42 40.55 -2.82
C VAL A 26 9.91 40.72 -2.69
N ARG A 27 9.38 41.91 -2.95
CA ARG A 27 7.93 42.16 -2.91
C ARG A 27 7.19 41.40 -4.01
N TRP A 28 7.75 41.31 -5.22
CA TRP A 28 7.18 40.52 -6.31
C TRP A 28 7.22 39.02 -6.03
N ASN A 29 8.34 38.51 -5.52
CA ASN A 29 8.49 37.10 -5.16
C ASN A 29 7.54 36.71 -4.02
N ARG A 30 7.42 37.57 -3.00
CA ARG A 30 6.43 37.40 -1.92
C ARG A 30 5.00 37.44 -2.46
N ALA A 31 4.67 38.35 -3.38
CA ALA A 31 3.34 38.40 -3.98
C ALA A 31 3.00 37.11 -4.75
N LYS A 32 3.96 36.52 -5.46
CA LYS A 32 3.78 35.21 -6.11
C LYS A 32 3.60 34.07 -5.11
N GLN A 33 4.36 34.10 -4.01
CA GLN A 33 4.22 33.11 -2.94
C GLN A 33 2.83 33.20 -2.28
N LEU A 34 2.28 34.40 -2.09
CA LEU A 34 0.94 34.57 -1.52
C LEU A 34 -0.16 33.95 -2.42
N VAL A 35 -0.05 34.09 -3.74
CA VAL A 35 -1.00 33.46 -4.69
C VAL A 35 -0.82 31.94 -4.72
N ALA A 36 0.41 31.44 -4.54
CA ALA A 36 0.65 30.00 -4.42
C ALA A 36 0.04 29.42 -3.12
N VAL A 37 0.06 30.18 -2.01
CA VAL A 37 -0.58 29.80 -0.75
C VAL A 37 -2.11 29.72 -0.89
N GLU A 38 -2.72 30.59 -1.70
CA GLU A 38 -4.17 30.54 -1.97
C GLU A 38 -4.57 29.23 -2.67
N HIS A 39 -3.75 28.75 -3.61
CA HIS A 39 -3.95 27.45 -4.25
C HIS A 39 -3.56 26.26 -3.37
N ALA A 40 -2.65 26.45 -2.39
CA ALA A 40 -2.28 25.41 -1.43
C ALA A 40 -3.47 25.00 -0.54
N HIS A 41 -4.42 25.91 -0.28
CA HIS A 41 -5.65 25.58 0.46
C HIS A 41 -6.51 24.50 -0.22
N THR A 42 -6.39 24.33 -1.55
CA THR A 42 -7.07 23.26 -2.30
C THR A 42 -6.23 21.99 -2.47
N ASP A 43 -4.93 22.05 -2.16
CA ASP A 43 -3.91 21.03 -2.44
C ASP A 43 -3.21 20.54 -1.15
N GLY A 44 -3.92 20.55 -0.02
CA GLY A 44 -3.42 20.02 1.26
C GLY A 44 -3.12 18.51 1.18
N TYR A 45 -2.15 18.04 1.98
CA TYR A 45 -1.74 16.62 1.99
C TYR A 45 -2.88 15.69 2.39
N PHE A 46 -3.65 16.07 3.42
CA PHE A 46 -4.82 15.32 3.88
C PHE A 46 -6.11 15.89 3.30
N PRO A 47 -7.14 15.04 3.10
CA PRO A 47 -8.47 15.52 2.76
C PRO A 47 -9.03 16.42 3.87
N PRO A 48 -10.03 17.26 3.54
CA PRO A 48 -10.65 18.16 4.52
C PRO A 48 -11.17 17.40 5.74
N HIS A 49 -10.98 17.98 6.92
CA HIS A 49 -11.26 17.32 8.20
C HIS A 49 -12.77 17.30 8.52
N THR A 50 -13.50 16.34 7.97
CA THR A 50 -14.96 16.21 8.13
C THR A 50 -15.41 16.11 9.59
N ALA A 51 -14.70 15.37 10.44
CA ALA A 51 -15.06 15.23 11.86
C ALA A 51 -14.92 16.56 12.66
N ARG A 52 -14.00 17.46 12.28
CA ARG A 52 -13.88 18.80 12.84
C ARG A 52 -15.08 19.65 12.43
N THR A 53 -15.44 19.62 11.14
CA THR A 53 -16.63 20.33 10.64
C THR A 53 -17.90 19.88 11.36
N GLN A 54 -18.11 18.57 11.49
CA GLN A 54 -19.26 18.02 12.22
C GLN A 54 -19.28 18.44 13.68
N TYR A 55 -18.11 18.47 14.34
CA TYR A 55 -18.02 18.96 15.71
C TYR A 55 -18.35 20.45 15.82
N ASN A 56 -17.82 21.29 14.93
CA ASN A 56 -18.11 22.73 14.93
C ASN A 56 -19.59 23.00 14.70
N GLU A 57 -20.22 22.31 13.75
CA GLU A 57 -21.67 22.38 13.52
C GLU A 57 -22.46 22.00 14.79
N LEU A 58 -22.03 20.95 15.49
CA LEU A 58 -22.63 20.56 16.76
C LEU A 58 -22.38 21.58 17.88
N ALA A 59 -21.19 22.18 17.95
CA ALA A 59 -20.82 23.20 18.93
C ALA A 59 -21.61 24.50 18.73
N GLU A 60 -22.01 24.82 17.50
CA GLU A 60 -22.92 25.94 17.21
C GLU A 60 -24.36 25.68 17.68
N MET A 61 -24.80 24.42 17.63
CA MET A 61 -26.18 24.04 17.98
C MET A 61 -26.39 23.75 19.47
N TYR A 62 -25.36 23.29 20.19
CA TYR A 62 -25.47 22.80 21.55
C TYR A 62 -24.55 23.56 22.51
N SER A 63 -25.08 23.94 23.68
CA SER A 63 -24.28 24.51 24.77
C SER A 63 -23.68 23.39 25.65
N PRO A 64 -22.45 23.54 26.16
CA PRO A 64 -21.86 22.60 27.12
C PRO A 64 -22.57 22.57 28.47
N GLU A 65 -23.48 23.53 28.75
CA GLU A 65 -24.28 23.57 29.98
C GLU A 65 -25.37 22.50 30.02
N ASP A 66 -25.83 22.03 28.84
CA ASP A 66 -26.86 21.00 28.72
C ASP A 66 -26.24 19.59 28.88
N PRO A 67 -26.72 18.75 29.80
CA PRO A 67 -26.16 17.41 30.01
C PRO A 67 -26.19 16.49 28.79
N ASN A 68 -27.20 16.65 27.92
CA ASN A 68 -27.31 15.89 26.68
C ASN A 68 -26.43 16.47 25.57
N GLY A 69 -26.31 17.80 25.50
CA GLY A 69 -25.42 18.50 24.59
C GLY A 69 -23.96 18.16 24.89
N LEU A 70 -23.55 18.21 26.16
CA LEU A 70 -22.21 17.85 26.60
C LEU A 70 -21.80 16.44 26.16
N LYS A 71 -22.67 15.44 26.33
CA LYS A 71 -22.38 14.06 25.88
C LYS A 71 -22.18 14.01 24.37
N LEU A 72 -23.02 14.70 23.61
CA LEU A 72 -22.90 14.72 22.14
C LEU A 72 -21.58 15.39 21.71
N LEU A 73 -21.25 16.54 22.30
CA LEU A 73 -20.00 17.25 22.06
C LEU A 73 -18.77 16.41 22.42
N MET A 74 -18.78 15.74 23.57
CA MET A 74 -17.69 14.83 23.96
C MET A 74 -17.55 13.65 22.98
N THR A 75 -18.66 13.07 22.50
CA THR A 75 -18.59 11.99 21.50
C THR A 75 -18.09 12.48 20.14
N ALA A 76 -18.45 13.70 19.74
CA ALA A 76 -17.99 14.33 18.51
C ALA A 76 -16.50 14.68 18.61
N LEU A 77 -16.05 15.24 19.75
CA LEU A 77 -14.64 15.52 20.01
C LEU A 77 -13.81 14.22 20.01
N MET A 78 -14.33 13.14 20.57
CA MET A 78 -13.65 11.83 20.50
C MET A 78 -13.52 11.35 19.04
N LYS A 79 -14.54 11.53 18.19
CA LYS A 79 -14.44 11.20 16.75
C LYS A 79 -13.41 12.05 16.01
N ARG A 80 -13.30 13.34 16.36
CA ARG A 80 -12.25 14.24 15.87
C ARG A 80 -10.87 13.69 16.25
N ALA A 81 -10.64 13.42 17.54
CA ALA A 81 -9.40 12.83 18.05
C ALA A 81 -9.04 11.46 17.40
N LEU A 82 -10.03 10.60 17.12
CA LEU A 82 -9.80 9.33 16.40
C LEU A 82 -9.22 9.57 14.99
N THR A 83 -9.75 10.56 14.28
CA THR A 83 -9.28 10.93 12.94
C THR A 83 -7.85 11.49 13.00
N ASP A 84 -7.56 12.32 14.00
CA ASP A 84 -6.22 12.87 14.21
C ASP A 84 -5.19 11.76 14.51
N VAL A 85 -5.53 10.80 15.36
CA VAL A 85 -4.66 9.65 15.64
C VAL A 85 -4.37 8.84 14.38
N GLN A 86 -5.38 8.60 13.55
CA GLN A 86 -5.17 7.91 12.27
C GLN A 86 -4.21 8.68 11.36
N ARG A 87 -4.36 10.01 11.28
CA ARG A 87 -3.43 10.88 10.54
C ARG A 87 -2.01 10.84 11.12
N VAL A 88 -1.86 10.84 12.44
CA VAL A 88 -0.54 10.72 13.10
C VAL A 88 0.14 9.41 12.72
N PHE A 89 -0.58 8.28 12.73
CA PHE A 89 0.00 7.01 12.30
C PHE A 89 0.42 7.05 10.82
N HIS A 90 -0.43 7.61 9.96
CA HIS A 90 -0.14 7.77 8.54
C HIS A 90 1.14 8.58 8.30
N ILE A 91 1.30 9.75 8.92
CA ILE A 91 2.52 10.58 8.80
C ILE A 91 3.75 9.81 9.28
N ARG A 92 3.64 9.09 10.41
CA ARG A 92 4.76 8.33 10.98
C ARG A 92 5.23 7.19 10.08
N GLU A 93 4.30 6.55 9.38
CA GLU A 93 4.61 5.46 8.44
C GLU A 93 5.20 5.98 7.13
N GLU A 94 4.73 7.13 6.64
CA GLU A 94 5.10 7.65 5.32
C GLU A 94 6.34 8.55 5.30
N LYS A 95 6.59 9.31 6.37
CA LYS A 95 7.68 10.28 6.42
C LYS A 95 9.07 9.65 6.21
N PRO A 96 9.46 8.56 6.89
CA PRO A 96 10.77 7.94 6.68
C PRO A 96 11.02 7.43 5.25
N PRO A 97 10.11 6.64 4.61
CA PRO A 97 10.33 6.21 3.23
C PRO A 97 10.29 7.38 2.24
N LEU A 98 9.44 8.39 2.46
CA LEU A 98 9.39 9.56 1.59
C LEU A 98 10.71 10.35 1.61
N GLN A 99 11.29 10.57 2.80
CA GLN A 99 12.62 11.20 2.92
C GLN A 99 13.70 10.43 2.16
N GLN A 100 13.67 9.10 2.17
CA GLN A 100 14.62 8.29 1.40
C GLN A 100 14.42 8.44 -0.12
N LEU A 101 13.18 8.54 -0.59
CA LEU A 101 12.85 8.71 -2.01
C LEU A 101 13.22 10.10 -2.54
N VAL A 102 13.09 11.12 -1.69
CA VAL A 102 13.51 12.50 -1.99
C VAL A 102 15.03 12.59 -2.08
N ASN A 103 15.76 12.00 -1.11
CA ASN A 103 17.23 11.95 -1.17
C ASN A 103 17.78 11.20 -2.39
N LYS A 104 17.02 10.25 -2.94
CA LYS A 104 17.35 9.54 -4.19
C LYS A 104 16.99 10.34 -5.45
N GLY A 105 16.28 11.45 -5.32
CA GLY A 105 15.81 12.29 -6.43
C GLY A 105 14.67 11.68 -7.26
N THR A 106 14.03 10.61 -6.77
CA THR A 106 12.91 9.95 -7.47
C THR A 106 11.56 10.62 -7.25
N VAL A 107 11.43 11.39 -6.16
CA VAL A 107 10.22 12.13 -5.79
C VAL A 107 10.64 13.58 -5.50
N GLY A 108 9.81 14.55 -5.88
CA GLY A 108 10.07 15.96 -5.63
C GLY A 108 9.97 16.34 -4.16
N GLU A 109 10.73 17.35 -3.75
CA GLU A 109 10.72 17.90 -2.38
C GLU A 109 9.35 18.48 -1.99
N ASP A 110 8.56 18.97 -2.95
CA ASP A 110 7.23 19.57 -2.72
C ASP A 110 6.28 18.64 -1.94
N LEU A 111 6.33 17.33 -2.19
CA LEU A 111 5.48 16.38 -1.45
C LEU A 111 5.92 16.24 0.01
N LEU A 112 7.24 16.26 0.27
CA LEU A 112 7.78 16.20 1.61
C LEU A 112 7.49 17.50 2.37
N GLU A 113 7.60 18.65 1.71
CA GLU A 113 7.20 19.95 2.27
C GLU A 113 5.72 19.94 2.67
N LYS A 114 4.82 19.47 1.79
CA LYS A 114 3.39 19.32 2.09
C LYS A 114 3.13 18.39 3.28
N LEU A 115 3.85 17.27 3.38
CA LEU A 115 3.72 16.36 4.51
C LEU A 115 4.17 17.01 5.84
N VAL A 116 5.26 17.78 5.81
CA VAL A 116 5.76 18.51 6.99
C VAL A 116 4.81 19.64 7.38
N THR A 117 4.23 20.36 6.42
CA THR A 117 3.19 21.37 6.69
C THR A 117 1.97 20.71 7.33
N ALA A 118 1.50 19.59 6.78
CA ALA A 118 0.37 18.85 7.34
C ALA A 118 0.65 18.29 8.74
N GLU A 119 1.90 17.92 9.05
CA GLU A 119 2.33 17.53 10.40
C GLU A 119 2.19 18.71 11.38
N GLN A 120 2.63 19.91 10.99
CA GLN A 120 2.49 21.12 11.82
C GLN A 120 1.02 21.52 12.02
N GLU A 121 0.20 21.43 10.98
CA GLU A 121 -1.24 21.67 11.08
C GLU A 121 -1.92 20.67 12.03
N LEU A 122 -1.52 19.40 11.95
CA LEU A 122 -2.02 18.34 12.84
C LEU A 122 -1.56 18.54 14.29
N GLU A 123 -0.34 19.02 14.53
CA GLU A 123 0.12 19.38 15.87
C GLU A 123 -0.73 20.54 16.47
N GLY A 124 -1.10 21.52 15.64
CA GLY A 124 -2.05 22.57 16.02
C GLY A 124 -3.41 22.00 16.39
N GLU A 125 -3.96 21.12 15.54
CA GLU A 125 -5.23 20.43 15.77
C GLU A 125 -5.25 19.63 17.08
N ILE A 126 -4.16 18.89 17.35
CA ILE A 126 -4.01 18.10 18.57
C ILE A 126 -4.07 19.00 19.81
N ASN A 127 -3.38 20.15 19.79
CA ASN A 127 -3.40 21.09 20.90
C ASN A 127 -4.81 21.68 21.12
N GLU A 128 -5.50 22.06 20.05
CA GLU A 128 -6.90 22.54 20.13
C GLU A 128 -7.81 21.48 20.79
N VAL A 129 -7.72 20.22 20.34
CA VAL A 129 -8.52 19.12 20.90
C VAL A 129 -8.18 18.86 22.39
N MET A 130 -6.90 18.97 22.78
CA MET A 130 -6.50 18.83 24.18
C MET A 130 -7.08 19.95 25.06
N GLU A 131 -7.06 21.19 24.58
CA GLU A 131 -7.63 22.34 25.28
C GLU A 131 -9.15 22.20 25.42
N GLU A 132 -9.85 21.87 24.34
CA GLU A 132 -11.30 21.64 24.34
C GLU A 132 -11.71 20.47 25.26
N ALA A 133 -10.94 19.38 25.25
CA ALA A 133 -11.19 18.23 26.13
C ALA A 133 -11.03 18.60 27.61
N GLU A 134 -10.03 19.43 27.95
CA GLU A 134 -9.83 19.92 29.31
C GLU A 134 -11.00 20.80 29.77
N MET A 135 -11.59 21.59 28.86
CA MET A 135 -12.79 22.40 29.15
C MET A 135 -14.02 21.54 29.45
N TYR A 136 -14.19 20.40 28.78
CA TYR A 136 -15.32 19.50 29.03
C TYR A 136 -15.14 18.65 30.30
N LYS A 137 -13.91 18.21 30.57
CA LYS A 137 -13.60 17.40 31.75
C LYS A 137 -12.13 17.59 32.14
N ALA A 138 -11.92 18.06 33.38
CA ALA A 138 -10.59 18.22 33.94
C ALA A 138 -9.75 16.93 33.85
N GLY A 139 -8.54 17.05 33.32
CA GLY A 139 -7.59 15.96 33.08
C GLY A 139 -7.87 15.13 31.82
N TRP A 140 -8.96 15.35 31.10
CA TRP A 140 -9.29 14.56 29.91
C TRP A 140 -8.42 14.91 28.70
N GLY A 141 -7.93 16.15 28.60
CA GLY A 141 -6.99 16.54 27.53
C GLY A 141 -5.70 15.70 27.52
N LYS A 142 -5.30 15.16 28.68
CA LYS A 142 -4.11 14.30 28.80
C LYS A 142 -4.38 12.84 28.39
N THR A 143 -5.62 12.37 28.50
CA THR A 143 -5.97 10.95 28.29
C THR A 143 -6.73 10.71 26.98
N ILE A 144 -7.38 11.73 26.40
CA ILE A 144 -8.23 11.59 25.20
C ILE A 144 -7.51 10.92 24.03
N PHE A 145 -6.27 11.30 23.75
CA PHE A 145 -5.48 10.70 22.66
C PHE A 145 -4.99 9.28 22.98
N GLN A 146 -4.81 8.94 24.26
CA GLN A 146 -4.51 7.57 24.68
C GLN A 146 -5.72 6.66 24.49
N GLU A 147 -6.90 7.15 24.89
CA GLU A 147 -8.19 6.47 24.69
C GLU A 147 -8.49 6.31 23.19
N ALA A 148 -8.31 7.36 22.39
CA ALA A 148 -8.49 7.33 20.95
C ALA A 148 -7.55 6.32 20.27
N SER A 149 -6.27 6.28 20.67
CA SER A 149 -5.31 5.31 20.14
C SER A 149 -5.72 3.86 20.40
N GLN A 150 -6.25 3.55 21.59
CA GLN A 150 -6.77 2.22 21.90
C GLN A 150 -7.97 1.85 21.01
N ILE A 151 -8.88 2.80 20.78
CA ILE A 151 -10.05 2.58 19.92
C ILE A 151 -9.61 2.34 18.47
N VAL A 152 -8.68 3.14 17.92
CA VAL A 152 -8.15 2.96 16.56
C VAL A 152 -7.49 1.60 16.41
N GLN A 153 -6.69 1.17 17.38
CA GLN A 153 -6.06 -0.16 17.36
C GLN A 153 -7.09 -1.29 17.42
N MET A 154 -8.12 -1.16 18.26
CA MET A 154 -9.21 -2.14 18.34
C MET A 154 -9.98 -2.22 17.02
N GLN A 155 -10.25 -1.07 16.38
CA GLN A 155 -10.92 -1.01 15.07
C GLN A 155 -10.09 -1.72 14.00
N ALA A 156 -8.79 -1.40 13.90
CA ALA A 156 -7.88 -2.03 12.96
C ALA A 156 -7.80 -3.55 13.16
N GLN A 157 -7.74 -4.03 14.41
CA GLN A 157 -7.76 -5.46 14.72
C GLN A 157 -9.06 -6.14 14.30
N ARG A 158 -10.21 -5.49 14.53
CA ARG A 158 -11.51 -6.01 14.13
C ARG A 158 -11.64 -6.08 12.61
N GLU A 159 -11.20 -5.05 11.89
CA GLU A 159 -11.19 -5.02 10.43
C GLU A 159 -10.27 -6.11 9.85
N ALA A 160 -9.09 -6.31 10.43
CA ALA A 160 -8.18 -7.39 10.03
C ALA A 160 -8.80 -8.78 10.24
N GLN A 161 -9.54 -9.00 11.33
CA GLN A 161 -10.23 -10.27 11.58
C GLN A 161 -11.37 -10.51 10.59
N LEU A 162 -12.18 -9.48 10.31
CA LEU A 162 -13.28 -9.58 9.35
C LEU A 162 -12.78 -9.84 7.93
N THR A 163 -11.73 -9.13 7.50
CA THR A 163 -11.12 -9.34 6.18
C THR A 163 -10.51 -10.73 6.06
N ALA A 164 -9.81 -11.23 7.09
CA ALA A 164 -9.29 -12.59 7.11
C ALA A 164 -10.41 -13.65 7.02
N GLN A 165 -11.53 -13.44 7.73
CA GLN A 165 -12.68 -14.34 7.67
C GLN A 165 -13.33 -14.33 6.28
N GLN A 166 -13.51 -13.16 5.68
CA GLN A 166 -14.04 -13.03 4.32
C GLN A 166 -13.14 -13.70 3.28
N GLN A 167 -11.82 -13.52 3.39
CA GLN A 167 -10.85 -14.17 2.52
C GLN A 167 -10.89 -15.71 2.67
N ALA A 168 -11.00 -16.21 3.90
CA ALA A 168 -11.13 -17.65 4.15
C ALA A 168 -12.41 -18.23 3.53
N GLN A 169 -13.54 -17.52 3.63
CA GLN A 169 -14.80 -17.92 2.99
C GLN A 169 -14.69 -17.92 1.46
N GLN A 170 -14.16 -16.84 0.87
CA GLN A 170 -13.96 -16.77 -0.58
C GLN A 170 -13.01 -17.85 -1.09
N ASN A 171 -11.95 -18.17 -0.33
CA ASN A 171 -11.03 -19.24 -0.69
C ASN A 171 -11.69 -20.62 -0.61
N ALA A 172 -12.55 -20.85 0.40
CA ALA A 172 -13.32 -22.09 0.51
C ALA A 172 -14.33 -22.24 -0.62
N GLU A 173 -15.02 -21.16 -1.01
CA GLU A 173 -15.95 -21.15 -2.15
C GLU A 173 -15.21 -21.41 -3.47
N ARG A 174 -14.06 -20.77 -3.69
CA ARG A 174 -13.20 -21.03 -4.87
C ARG A 174 -12.68 -22.47 -4.89
N ALA A 175 -12.29 -23.02 -3.74
CA ALA A 175 -11.87 -24.40 -3.62
C ALA A 175 -13.02 -25.38 -3.92
N ALA A 176 -14.24 -25.09 -3.43
CA ALA A 176 -15.42 -25.88 -3.75
C ALA A 176 -15.81 -25.78 -5.24
N ALA A 177 -15.73 -24.60 -5.84
CA ALA A 177 -16.00 -24.40 -7.26
C ALA A 177 -14.99 -25.13 -8.17
N THR A 178 -13.70 -25.11 -7.81
CA THR A 178 -12.66 -25.86 -8.54
C THR A 178 -12.80 -27.37 -8.36
N ALA A 179 -13.18 -27.85 -7.18
CA ALA A 179 -13.48 -29.26 -6.95
C ALA A 179 -14.67 -29.76 -7.81
N ASN A 180 -15.69 -28.92 -8.01
CA ASN A 180 -16.88 -29.28 -8.80
C ASN A 180 -16.65 -29.19 -10.33
N VAL A 181 -15.63 -28.45 -10.78
CA VAL A 181 -15.19 -28.44 -12.19
C VAL A 181 -14.30 -29.64 -12.51
N GLY A 182 -13.47 -30.09 -11.56
CA GLY A 182 -12.67 -31.32 -11.70
C GLY A 182 -13.53 -32.58 -11.84
N SER A 183 -14.66 -32.67 -11.14
CA SER A 183 -15.59 -33.79 -11.25
C SER A 183 -16.43 -33.80 -12.55
N ALA A 184 -16.55 -32.66 -13.24
CA ALA A 184 -17.31 -32.55 -14.49
C ALA A 184 -16.47 -32.96 -15.73
N ASP A 185 -15.15 -32.75 -15.71
CA ASP A 185 -14.27 -33.21 -16.79
C ASP A 185 -13.96 -34.71 -16.71
N GLU A 186 -14.04 -35.32 -15.52
CA GLU A 186 -13.91 -36.78 -15.36
C GLU A 186 -15.17 -37.56 -15.81
N GLN A 187 -16.32 -36.90 -15.94
CA GLN A 187 -17.56 -37.52 -16.44
C GLN A 187 -17.81 -37.33 -17.94
N LYS A 188 -17.04 -36.49 -18.65
CA LYS A 188 -17.18 -36.32 -20.12
C LYS A 188 -16.33 -37.30 -20.94
N SER A 189 -15.40 -38.03 -20.32
CA SER A 189 -14.58 -39.04 -21.01
C SER A 189 -15.18 -40.46 -20.98
N VAL A 190 -16.30 -40.70 -20.28
CA VAL A 190 -17.00 -41.99 -20.27
C VAL A 190 -18.47 -41.81 -20.67
N SER A 191 -18.69 -41.39 -21.91
CA SER A 191 -19.98 -41.61 -22.58
C SER A 191 -19.73 -42.36 -23.89
N GLY A 192 -19.52 -43.66 -23.74
CA GLY A 192 -19.67 -44.70 -24.74
C GLY A 192 -20.18 -45.94 -24.00
N SER A 193 -21.31 -46.51 -24.41
CA SER A 193 -22.07 -47.58 -23.73
C SER A 193 -21.31 -48.94 -23.68
N PRO A 194 -21.91 -50.02 -23.14
CA PRO A 194 -22.51 -50.25 -21.83
C PRO A 194 -21.67 -51.24 -20.98
N THR A 195 -21.68 -51.05 -19.66
CA THR A 195 -21.40 -52.06 -18.61
C THR A 195 -20.24 -53.05 -18.84
N GLU A 196 -18.99 -52.59 -18.77
CA GLU A 196 -17.85 -53.44 -18.42
C GLU A 196 -17.32 -52.94 -17.08
N THR A 197 -17.16 -53.83 -16.11
CA THR A 197 -16.65 -53.46 -14.78
C THR A 197 -15.17 -53.06 -14.89
N ASP A 198 -14.71 -52.11 -14.07
CA ASP A 198 -13.31 -51.60 -14.13
C ASP A 198 -12.25 -52.72 -14.03
N ALA A 199 -12.62 -53.86 -13.44
CA ALA A 199 -11.83 -55.08 -13.40
C ALA A 199 -11.58 -55.69 -14.79
N GLU A 200 -12.58 -55.69 -15.68
CA GLU A 200 -12.47 -56.24 -17.04
C GLU A 200 -11.64 -55.35 -17.95
N ARG A 201 -11.76 -54.01 -17.82
CA ARG A 201 -10.86 -53.07 -18.51
C ARG A 201 -9.42 -53.23 -18.06
N SER A 202 -9.19 -53.35 -16.75
CA SER A 202 -7.85 -53.58 -16.20
C SER A 202 -7.24 -54.89 -16.69
N GLN A 203 -8.05 -55.94 -16.82
CA GLN A 203 -7.60 -57.23 -17.37
C GLN A 203 -7.29 -57.17 -18.86
N ARG A 204 -8.07 -56.41 -19.66
CA ARG A 204 -7.76 -56.24 -21.09
C ARG A 204 -6.48 -55.46 -21.31
N ILE A 205 -6.29 -54.37 -20.58
CA ILE A 205 -5.06 -53.57 -20.65
C ILE A 205 -3.86 -54.44 -20.21
N ALA A 206 -3.99 -55.24 -19.15
CA ALA A 206 -2.93 -56.14 -18.72
C ALA A 206 -2.61 -57.22 -19.77
N ASN A 207 -3.63 -57.80 -20.42
CA ASN A 207 -3.43 -58.80 -21.47
C ASN A 207 -2.82 -58.21 -22.74
N GLU A 208 -3.19 -56.98 -23.10
CA GLU A 208 -2.61 -56.25 -24.23
C GLU A 208 -1.14 -55.91 -23.98
N LEU A 209 -0.80 -55.45 -22.77
CA LEU A 209 0.59 -55.16 -22.37
C LEU A 209 1.46 -56.43 -22.34
N MET A 210 0.90 -57.55 -21.89
CA MET A 210 1.59 -58.86 -21.92
C MET A 210 1.81 -59.36 -23.35
N ALA A 211 0.84 -59.14 -24.26
CA ALA A 211 1.00 -59.50 -25.67
C ALA A 211 2.05 -58.63 -26.37
N GLU A 212 2.08 -57.33 -26.08
CA GLU A 212 3.12 -56.42 -26.57
C GLU A 212 4.51 -56.81 -26.04
N GLU A 213 4.63 -57.18 -24.76
CA GLU A 213 5.89 -57.66 -24.19
C GLU A 213 6.36 -58.98 -24.82
N GLU A 214 5.44 -59.90 -25.15
CA GLU A 214 5.74 -61.12 -25.90
C GLU A 214 6.14 -60.83 -27.35
N GLU A 215 5.51 -59.87 -28.01
CA GLU A 215 5.90 -59.42 -29.34
C GLU A 215 7.28 -58.75 -29.33
N GLU A 216 7.58 -57.92 -28.34
CA GLU A 216 8.90 -57.32 -28.16
C GLU A 216 9.96 -58.38 -27.88
N LYS A 217 9.67 -59.38 -27.03
CA LYS A 217 10.56 -60.53 -26.83
C LYS A 217 10.76 -61.34 -28.12
N ARG A 218 9.72 -61.49 -28.95
CA ARG A 218 9.81 -62.14 -30.26
C ARG A 218 10.58 -61.31 -31.29
N ARG A 219 10.45 -59.99 -31.26
CA ARG A 219 11.24 -59.05 -32.08
C ARG A 219 12.70 -59.05 -31.65
N ALA A 220 12.97 -59.02 -30.34
CA ALA A 220 14.29 -59.16 -29.74
C ALA A 220 14.96 -60.50 -30.09
N ALA A 221 14.20 -61.61 -30.07
CA ALA A 221 14.67 -62.92 -30.50
C ALA A 221 14.96 -63.01 -32.01
N LYS A 222 14.23 -62.25 -32.86
CA LYS A 222 14.53 -62.13 -34.30
C LYS A 222 15.77 -61.29 -34.58
N THR A 223 15.99 -60.20 -33.84
CA THR A 223 17.22 -59.38 -33.96
C THR A 223 18.47 -60.09 -33.44
N GLY A 224 18.33 -61.08 -32.56
CA GLY A 224 19.44 -61.95 -32.13
C GLY A 224 19.91 -62.98 -33.17
N LYS A 225 19.20 -63.15 -34.30
CA LYS A 225 19.50 -64.15 -35.34
C LYS A 225 19.99 -63.55 -36.68
N ALA A 226 20.39 -62.29 -36.70
CA ALA A 226 21.00 -61.63 -37.86
C ALA A 226 22.35 -60.99 -37.46
N GLY A 227 23.34 -61.83 -37.18
CA GLY A 227 24.67 -61.39 -36.78
C GLY A 227 25.70 -62.53 -36.79
N THR A 228 25.94 -63.15 -37.94
CA THR A 228 27.12 -64.02 -38.15
C THR A 228 27.55 -63.97 -39.61
N ALA A 229 28.66 -63.28 -39.93
CA ALA A 229 29.71 -63.73 -40.86
C ALA A 229 30.79 -62.65 -41.17
N GLY A 230 32.04 -62.90 -40.73
CA GLY A 230 33.32 -62.51 -41.37
C GLY A 230 33.83 -61.07 -41.16
N LYS A 231 35.13 -60.75 -41.05
CA LYS A 231 36.40 -61.51 -41.21
C LYS A 231 37.60 -60.60 -40.87
N GLY A 232 38.60 -61.12 -40.13
CA GLY A 232 40.03 -60.69 -40.11
C GLY A 232 40.35 -59.43 -39.29
N SER A 233 41.47 -59.24 -38.59
CA SER A 233 42.83 -59.79 -38.72
C SER A 233 43.69 -59.31 -37.52
N LYS A 234 44.49 -60.21 -36.91
CA LYS A 234 45.89 -60.06 -36.38
C LYS A 234 46.23 -58.78 -35.55
N THR A 235 46.93 -58.75 -34.41
CA THR A 235 48.09 -59.53 -33.91
C THR A 235 48.48 -59.02 -32.50
N LYS A 236 49.01 -59.91 -31.66
CA LYS A 236 50.18 -59.72 -30.77
C LYS A 236 50.27 -58.56 -29.72
N ARG A 237 50.39 -59.04 -28.47
CA ARG A 237 51.54 -58.86 -27.53
C ARG A 237 51.62 -57.65 -26.58
N LYS A 238 51.67 -58.04 -25.30
CA LYS A 238 52.66 -57.70 -24.25
C LYS A 238 52.58 -56.32 -23.56
N THR A 239 52.39 -56.40 -22.22
CA THR A 239 53.17 -55.74 -21.14
C THR A 239 53.53 -54.27 -21.34
N LYS A 240 53.13 -53.38 -20.44
CA LYS A 240 53.69 -53.24 -19.09
C LYS A 240 52.81 -52.29 -18.29
#